data_AF-A0A516WS96-F1
#
_entry.id   AF-A0A516WS96-F1
#
_cell.length_a   1.000
_cell.length_b   1.000
_cell.length_c   1.000
_cell.angle_alpha   90.00
_cell.angle_beta   90.00
_cell.angle_gamma   90.00
#
_symmetry.space_group_name_H-M   'P 1'
#
loop_
_entity.id
_entity.type
_entity.pdbx_description
1 polymer ?
#
loop_
_entity_poly.entity_id
_entity_poly.type
_entity_poly.pdbx_seq_one_letter_code
_entity_poly.pdbx_strand_id
1 'polypeptide(L)'
;MGLPWARTDTNLPTHDKILDLIGMGPKGKGAAFVYVSSYLYAADNGTDGLIKKAVLPFIHCNQAEAKLLVAVGLWEAEPPSNYRIKNYGTKQAVGFAQQALHEARSAAGKKGADSRWGE
;
A
#
# COMPACT_ATOMS: atom_id res chain seq x y z
N MET A 1 -9.81 -13.04 -2.03
CA MET A 1 -9.89 -12.56 -0.63
C MET A 1 -8.69 -11.64 -0.44
N GLY A 2 -8.88 -10.39 -0.04
CA GLY A 2 -7.72 -9.51 0.18
C GLY A 2 -7.07 -9.75 1.54
N LEU A 3 -6.05 -8.96 1.83
CA LEU A 3 -5.14 -9.17 2.94
C LEU A 3 -5.56 -8.31 4.13
N PRO A 4 -5.51 -8.85 5.36
CA PRO A 4 -5.93 -8.14 6.57
C PRO A 4 -5.01 -6.98 6.96
N TRP A 5 -3.83 -6.88 6.34
CA TRP A 5 -2.86 -5.81 6.52
C TRP A 5 -2.07 -5.55 5.23
N ALA A 6 -1.52 -4.35 5.08
CA ALA A 6 -0.59 -4.00 4.02
C ALA A 6 0.75 -3.55 4.62
N ARG A 7 1.84 -3.72 3.88
CA ARG A 7 3.17 -3.29 4.33
C ARG A 7 3.32 -1.78 4.13
N THR A 8 3.96 -1.10 5.07
CA THR A 8 4.36 0.31 4.91
C THR A 8 5.86 0.42 5.09
N ASP A 9 6.53 1.06 4.14
CA ASP A 9 7.97 1.29 4.25
C ASP A 9 8.26 2.31 5.36
N THR A 10 9.27 2.05 6.18
CA THR A 10 9.65 2.93 7.29
C THR A 10 10.17 4.28 6.82
N ASN A 11 10.60 4.38 5.56
CA ASN A 11 11.03 5.63 4.95
C ASN A 11 9.86 6.52 4.49
N LEU A 12 8.60 6.13 4.68
CA LEU A 12 7.43 6.90 4.24
C LEU A 12 7.51 8.39 4.66
N PRO A 13 7.85 8.75 5.92
CA PRO A 13 7.86 10.16 6.34
C PRO A 13 8.93 11.01 5.63
N THR A 14 9.98 10.37 5.10
CA THR A 14 11.15 11.02 4.49
C THR A 14 11.30 10.69 3.00
N HIS A 15 10.33 10.01 2.40
CA HIS A 15 10.34 9.65 0.99
C HIS A 15 10.17 10.93 0.16
N ASP A 16 11.00 11.12 -0.88
CA ASP A 16 11.02 12.31 -1.74
C ASP A 16 9.61 12.80 -2.15
N LYS A 17 8.78 11.93 -2.71
CA LYS A 17 7.40 12.22 -3.11
C LYS A 17 6.47 12.60 -1.96
N ILE A 18 6.71 12.07 -0.76
CA ILE A 18 5.93 12.44 0.44
C ILE A 18 6.36 13.82 0.92
N LEU A 19 7.67 14.11 0.91
CA LEU A 19 8.19 15.45 1.21
C LEU A 19 7.67 16.48 0.21
N ASP A 20 7.64 16.15 -1.09
CA ASP A 20 7.07 17.00 -2.13
C ASP A 20 5.60 17.34 -1.84
N LEU A 21 4.78 16.35 -1.47
CA LEU A 21 3.40 16.58 -1.07
C LEU A 21 3.31 17.46 0.17
N ILE A 22 4.09 17.18 1.21
CA ILE A 22 4.06 17.98 2.45
C ILE A 22 4.44 19.44 2.16
N GLY A 23 5.40 19.67 1.25
CA GLY A 23 5.82 21.00 0.79
C GLY A 23 4.71 21.81 0.12
N MET A 24 3.67 21.16 -0.42
CA MET A 24 2.50 21.81 -1.02
C MET A 24 1.47 22.29 0.02
N GLY A 25 1.75 22.13 1.31
CA GLY A 25 0.91 22.62 2.41
C GLY A 25 -0.21 21.65 2.81
N PRO A 26 -1.30 22.15 3.45
CA PRO A 26 -2.33 21.29 4.06
C PRO A 26 -2.98 20.29 3.09
N LYS A 27 -3.19 20.68 1.82
CA LYS A 27 -3.78 19.81 0.80
C LYS A 27 -2.87 18.64 0.44
N GLY A 28 -1.56 18.87 0.38
CA GLY A 28 -0.61 17.80 0.10
C GLY A 28 -0.44 16.85 1.28
N LYS A 29 -0.55 17.33 2.53
CA LYS A 29 -0.68 16.45 3.71
C LYS A 29 -1.91 15.54 3.62
N GLY A 30 -3.05 16.07 3.17
CA GLY A 30 -4.26 15.28 2.88
C GLY A 30 -4.00 14.19 1.84
N ALA A 31 -3.38 14.55 0.71
CA ALA A 31 -2.99 13.59 -0.32
C ALA A 31 -2.03 12.49 0.20
N ALA A 32 -1.09 12.81 1.09
CA ALA A 32 -0.20 11.81 1.69
C ALA A 32 -0.98 10.79 2.56
N PHE A 33 -2.00 11.23 3.29
CA PHE A 33 -2.89 10.32 4.03
C PHE A 33 -3.75 9.47 3.09
N VAL A 34 -4.23 10.04 1.97
CA VAL A 34 -4.93 9.28 0.93
C VAL A 34 -4.05 8.19 0.35
N TYR A 35 -2.76 8.44 0.10
CA TYR A 35 -1.84 7.41 -0.38
C TYR A 35 -1.82 6.20 0.55
N VAL A 36 -1.77 6.42 1.86
CA VAL A 36 -1.83 5.36 2.87
C VAL A 36 -3.14 4.59 2.81
N SER A 37 -4.26 5.31 2.81
CA SER A 37 -5.60 4.71 2.72
C SER A 37 -5.77 3.89 1.45
N SER A 38 -5.15 4.31 0.35
CA SER A 38 -5.30 3.67 -0.96
C SER A 38 -4.63 2.30 -1.06
N TYR A 39 -3.41 2.13 -0.54
CA TYR A 39 -2.77 0.80 -0.59
C TYR A 39 -3.39 -0.16 0.42
N LEU A 40 -3.93 0.34 1.54
CA LEU A 40 -4.70 -0.47 2.49
C LEU A 40 -5.98 -0.99 1.85
N TYR A 41 -6.75 -0.11 1.18
CA TYR A 41 -7.91 -0.52 0.40
C TYR A 41 -7.55 -1.56 -0.66
N ALA A 42 -6.48 -1.31 -1.43
CA ALA A 42 -6.06 -2.22 -2.49
C ALA A 42 -5.62 -3.60 -1.96
N ALA A 43 -5.01 -3.65 -0.77
CA ALA A 43 -4.63 -4.89 -0.12
C ALA A 43 -5.87 -5.67 0.34
N ASP A 44 -6.79 -5.02 1.06
CA ASP A 44 -8.03 -5.63 1.58
C ASP A 44 -8.99 -6.09 0.47
N ASN A 45 -8.99 -5.40 -0.67
CA ASN A 45 -9.87 -5.73 -1.80
C ASN A 45 -9.17 -6.55 -2.90
N GLY A 46 -7.86 -6.80 -2.76
CA GLY A 46 -7.08 -7.56 -3.75
C GLY A 46 -7.08 -6.94 -5.14
N THR A 47 -7.07 -5.61 -5.24
CA THR A 47 -7.23 -4.89 -6.53
C THR A 47 -5.92 -4.67 -7.28
N ASP A 48 -4.79 -5.16 -6.75
CA ASP A 48 -3.45 -4.96 -7.31
C ASP A 48 -3.13 -3.48 -7.60
N GLY A 49 -3.48 -2.63 -6.63
CA GLY A 49 -3.26 -1.19 -6.69
C GLY A 49 -4.25 -0.43 -7.55
N LEU A 50 -5.25 -1.07 -8.18
CA LEU A 50 -6.31 -0.39 -8.91
C LEU A 50 -7.25 0.34 -7.94
N ILE A 51 -7.42 1.64 -8.18
CA ILE A 51 -8.33 2.54 -7.46
C ILE A 51 -9.38 3.05 -8.45
N LYS A 52 -10.61 2.54 -8.34
CA LYS A 52 -11.73 3.00 -9.18
C LYS A 52 -12.16 4.41 -8.76
N LYS A 53 -12.64 5.22 -9.70
CA LYS A 53 -13.17 6.57 -9.39
C LYS A 53 -14.24 6.55 -8.29
N ALA A 54 -15.11 5.54 -8.32
CA ALA A 54 -16.19 5.37 -7.34
C ALA A 54 -15.68 5.14 -5.91
N VAL A 55 -14.43 4.71 -5.74
CA VAL A 55 -13.82 4.39 -4.44
C VAL A 55 -13.25 5.63 -3.77
N LEU A 56 -12.98 6.71 -4.51
CA LEU A 56 -12.28 7.90 -3.97
C LEU A 56 -12.88 8.41 -2.65
N PRO A 57 -14.21 8.58 -2.48
CA PRO A 57 -14.77 9.06 -1.21
C PRO A 57 -14.52 8.10 -0.03
N PHE A 58 -14.43 6.79 -0.29
CA PHE A 58 -14.23 5.76 0.72
C PHE A 58 -12.77 5.65 1.19
N ILE A 59 -11.83 6.18 0.40
CA ILE A 59 -10.41 6.30 0.78
C ILE A 59 -10.03 7.74 1.13
N HIS A 60 -11.02 8.54 1.54
CA HIS A 60 -10.87 9.94 1.94
C HIS A 60 -10.27 10.84 0.86
N CYS A 61 -10.43 10.48 -0.41
CA CYS A 61 -9.84 11.17 -1.54
C CYS A 61 -10.88 11.99 -2.30
N ASN A 62 -10.50 13.21 -2.67
CA ASN A 62 -11.19 13.99 -3.69
C ASN A 62 -10.40 14.08 -4.99
N GLN A 63 -11.03 14.61 -6.03
CA GLN A 63 -10.43 14.71 -7.36
C GLN A 63 -9.15 15.58 -7.40
N ALA A 64 -9.01 16.55 -6.50
CA ALA A 64 -7.81 17.41 -6.44
C ALA A 64 -6.63 16.66 -5.81
N GLU A 65 -6.86 15.88 -4.75
CA GLU A 65 -5.83 15.03 -4.13
C GLU A 65 -5.37 13.92 -5.07
N ALA A 66 -6.29 13.29 -5.81
CA ALA A 66 -5.94 12.33 -6.85
C ALA A 66 -5.00 12.94 -7.90
N LYS A 67 -5.23 14.20 -8.31
CA LYS A 67 -4.34 14.92 -9.22
C LYS A 67 -2.96 15.17 -8.61
N LEU A 68 -2.88 15.49 -7.31
CA LEU A 68 -1.59 15.67 -6.62
C LEU A 68 -0.80 14.35 -6.57
N LEU A 69 -1.46 13.24 -6.25
CA LEU A 69 -0.84 11.91 -6.21
C LEU A 69 -0.30 11.46 -7.56
N VAL A 70 -1.03 11.79 -8.63
CA VAL A 70 -0.55 11.57 -10.01
C VAL A 70 0.61 12.50 -10.32
N ALA A 71 0.54 13.78 -9.94
CA ALA A 71 1.59 14.76 -10.22
C ALA A 71 2.94 14.40 -9.56
N VAL A 72 2.93 13.89 -8.32
CA VAL A 72 4.14 13.40 -7.64
C VAL A 72 4.52 11.96 -8.05
N GLY A 73 3.75 11.33 -8.94
CA GLY A 73 4.02 9.99 -9.45
C GLY A 73 3.91 8.88 -8.40
N LEU A 74 3.07 9.05 -7.37
CA LEU A 74 2.66 7.97 -6.48
C LEU A 74 1.51 7.15 -7.10
N TRP A 75 0.65 7.81 -7.87
CA TRP A 75 -0.39 7.20 -8.68
C TRP A 75 -0.13 7.41 -10.17
N GLU A 76 -0.79 6.59 -10.98
CA GLU A 76 -0.89 6.72 -12.43
C GLU A 76 -2.37 6.79 -12.82
N ALA A 77 -2.68 7.59 -13.84
CA ALA A 77 -4.04 7.66 -14.37
C ALA A 77 -4.29 6.46 -15.29
N GLU A 78 -5.41 5.77 -15.10
CA GLU A 78 -5.79 4.59 -15.87
C GLU A 78 -7.18 4.83 -16.52
N PRO A 79 -7.31 4.79 -17.86
CA PRO A 79 -8.60 5.01 -18.52
C PRO A 79 -9.69 4.02 -18.06
N PRO A 80 -10.99 4.40 -18.08
CA PRO A 80 -11.54 5.68 -18.54
C PRO A 80 -11.53 6.81 -17.50
N SER A 81 -11.28 6.54 -16.22
CA SER A 81 -11.14 7.55 -15.14
C SER A 81 -10.67 6.92 -13.81
N ASN A 82 -9.97 5.80 -13.87
CA ASN A 82 -9.43 5.12 -12.70
C ASN A 82 -8.01 5.60 -12.41
N TYR A 83 -7.46 5.12 -11.31
CA TYR A 83 -6.08 5.34 -10.91
C TYR A 83 -5.44 4.01 -10.55
N ARG A 84 -4.12 3.97 -10.61
CA ARG A 84 -3.34 2.84 -10.12
C ARG A 84 -2.20 3.32 -9.25
N ILE A 85 -1.96 2.62 -8.16
CA ILE A 85 -0.78 2.85 -7.31
C ILE A 85 0.46 2.39 -8.07
N LYS A 86 1.40 3.29 -8.28
CA LYS A 86 2.63 2.99 -9.01
C LYS A 86 3.44 1.95 -8.26
N ASN A 87 3.96 0.95 -8.99
CA ASN A 87 4.81 -0.11 -8.45
C ASN A 87 4.15 -0.91 -7.30
N TYR A 88 2.82 -1.06 -7.30
CA TYR A 88 2.11 -1.79 -6.26
C TYR A 88 2.60 -3.24 -6.14
N GLY A 89 2.67 -3.98 -7.25
CA GLY A 89 3.12 -5.38 -7.25
C GLY A 89 4.57 -5.55 -6.75
N THR A 90 5.48 -4.66 -7.10
CA THR A 90 6.88 -4.76 -6.65
C THR A 90 7.03 -4.38 -5.18
N LYS A 91 6.22 -3.46 -4.65
CA LYS A 91 6.27 -3.06 -3.24
C LYS A 91 5.50 -4.02 -2.32
N GLN A 92 4.27 -4.36 -2.69
CA GLN A 92 3.36 -5.15 -1.86
C GLN A 92 3.41 -6.64 -2.21
N ALA A 93 3.26 -7.04 -3.48
CA ALA A 93 3.17 -8.46 -3.84
C ALA A 93 4.48 -9.22 -3.57
N VAL A 94 5.63 -8.60 -3.84
CA VAL A 94 6.95 -9.18 -3.47
C VAL A 94 7.12 -9.24 -1.95
N GLY A 95 6.65 -8.23 -1.22
CA GLY A 95 6.65 -8.20 0.24
C GLY A 95 5.80 -9.32 0.84
N PHE A 96 4.61 -9.57 0.29
CA PHE A 96 3.74 -10.66 0.72
C PHE A 96 4.32 -12.04 0.40
N ALA A 97 4.95 -12.21 -0.76
CA ALA A 97 5.67 -13.44 -1.09
C ALA A 97 6.80 -13.71 -0.08
N GLN A 98 7.57 -12.68 0.29
CA GLN A 98 8.61 -12.79 1.32
C GLN A 98 8.04 -13.09 2.71
N GLN A 99 6.90 -12.52 3.08
CA GLN A 99 6.24 -12.78 4.36
C GLN A 99 5.71 -14.21 4.44
N ALA A 100 5.05 -14.71 3.40
CA ALA A 100 4.58 -16.09 3.32
C ALA A 100 5.75 -17.08 3.49
N LEU A 101 6.91 -16.77 2.90
CA LEU A 101 8.14 -17.54 3.12
C LEU A 101 8.64 -17.46 4.56
N HIS A 102 8.56 -16.30 5.21
CA HIS A 102 8.95 -16.15 6.62
C HIS A 102 8.01 -16.94 7.56
N GLU A 103 6.71 -16.87 7.37
CA GLU A 103 5.71 -17.60 8.16
C GLU A 103 5.87 -19.12 8.00
N ALA A 104 6.07 -19.60 6.77
CA ALA A 104 6.34 -21.00 6.50
C ALA A 104 7.61 -21.49 7.22
N ARG A 105 8.67 -20.69 7.21
CA ARG A 105 9.91 -20.98 7.96
C ARG A 105 9.69 -20.99 9.47
N SER A 106 8.93 -20.03 9.99
CA SER A 106 8.62 -19.93 11.42
C SER A 106 7.79 -21.13 11.90
N ALA A 107 6.76 -21.53 11.13
CA ALA A 107 5.94 -22.71 11.42
C ALA A 107 6.76 -24.01 11.39
N ALA A 108 7.65 -24.15 10.40
CA ALA A 108 8.59 -25.29 10.34
C ALA A 108 9.55 -25.31 11.56
N GLY A 109 10.05 -24.14 11.97
CA GLY A 109 10.89 -24.00 13.15
C GLY A 109 10.18 -24.39 14.45
N LYS A 110 8.93 -23.93 14.65
CA LYS A 110 8.09 -24.32 15.79
C LYS A 110 7.86 -25.83 15.82
N LYS A 111 7.48 -26.42 14.69
CA LYS A 111 7.31 -27.88 14.56
C LYS A 111 8.60 -28.65 14.90
N GLY A 112 9.75 -28.15 14.45
CA GLY A 112 11.06 -28.74 14.79
C GLY A 112 11.39 -28.60 16.28
N ALA A 113 11.09 -27.47 16.90
CA ALA A 113 11.29 -27.25 18.33
C ALA A 113 10.39 -28.16 19.18
N ASP A 114 9.10 -28.24 18.86
CA ASP A 114 8.14 -29.13 19.53
C ASP A 114 8.58 -30.59 19.43
N SER A 115 9.12 -31.02 18.28
CA SER A 115 9.63 -32.40 18.11
C SER A 115 10.91 -32.71 18.90
N ARG A 116 11.64 -31.68 19.36
CA ARG A 116 12.95 -31.83 20.00
C ARG A 116 12.92 -31.52 21.51
N TRP A 117 11.98 -30.70 21.94
CA TRP A 117 11.91 -30.16 23.31
C TRP A 117 10.49 -30.19 23.89
N GLY A 118 9.53 -30.80 23.19
CA GLY A 118 8.13 -30.92 23.61
C GLY A 118 7.84 -32.03 24.63
N GLU A 119 8.89 -32.63 25.22
CA GLU A 119 8.84 -33.51 26.41
C GLU A 119 9.65 -32.90 27.56
#